data_AF-A0A5Q0V406-F1
#
_entry.id   AF-A0A5Q0V406-F1
#
_cell.length_a   1.000
_cell.length_b   1.000
_cell.length_c   1.000
_cell.angle_alpha   90.00
_cell.angle_beta   90.00
_cell.angle_gamma   90.00
#
_symmetry.space_group_name_H-M   'P 1'
#
loop_
_entity.id
_entity.type
_entity.pdbx_description
1 polymer ?
#
loop_
_entity_poly.entity_id
_entity_poly.type
_entity_poly.pdbx_seq_one_letter_code
_entity_poly.pdbx_strand_id
1 'polypeptide(L)'
;MAKSTILVALLALVLVAHASARHEWGQRGDSSSCESQIDRVNLKPCEQHIMQRIMGDHGRYDSYDIRRTGSSDQQQRCCDELNQMENNQRCMCEALQQIMENQCDRLQDRQMVQQFKRELMNLPQQCYFRAPMHCDLDVSGGRC
;
A
#
# COMPACT_ATOMS: atom_id res chain seq x y z
N MET A 1 -31.06 8.32 44.28
CA MET A 1 -30.59 8.88 42.98
C MET A 1 -29.11 8.61 42.67
N ALA A 2 -28.30 8.03 43.58
CA ALA A 2 -26.89 7.72 43.32
C ALA A 2 -26.64 6.37 42.63
N LYS A 3 -27.63 5.46 42.61
CA LYS A 3 -27.47 4.11 42.03
C LYS A 3 -27.52 4.09 40.50
N SER A 4 -28.29 5.01 39.90
CA SER A 4 -28.46 5.09 38.45
C SER A 4 -27.28 5.75 37.74
N THR A 5 -26.53 6.64 38.41
CA THR A 5 -25.36 7.31 37.82
C THR A 5 -24.16 6.36 37.71
N ILE A 6 -24.02 5.41 38.64
CA ILE A 6 -22.94 4.40 38.63
C ILE A 6 -23.10 3.45 37.44
N LEU A 7 -24.34 3.05 37.12
CA LEU A 7 -24.63 2.17 35.97
C LEU A 7 -24.33 2.84 34.63
N VAL A 8 -24.61 4.13 34.50
CA VAL A 8 -24.31 4.90 33.28
C VAL A 8 -22.80 5.08 33.10
N ALA A 9 -22.06 5.34 34.18
CA ALA A 9 -20.60 5.44 34.13
C ALA A 9 -19.92 4.11 33.75
N LEU A 10 -20.43 2.98 34.26
CA LEU A 10 -19.91 1.65 33.92
C LEU A 10 -20.18 1.27 32.46
N LEU A 11 -21.35 1.61 31.92
CA LEU A 11 -21.68 1.38 30.49
C LEU A 11 -20.80 2.21 29.55
N ALA A 12 -20.48 3.46 29.91
CA ALA A 12 -19.59 4.31 29.12
C ALA A 12 -18.15 3.75 29.06
N LEU A 13 -17.64 3.17 30.15
CA LEU A 13 -16.32 2.54 30.19
C LEU A 13 -16.24 1.27 29.33
N VAL A 14 -17.32 0.47 29.27
CA VAL A 14 -17.37 -0.73 28.42
C VAL A 14 -17.38 -0.39 26.93
N LEU A 15 -17.96 0.75 26.54
CA LEU A 15 -17.98 1.19 25.13
C LEU A 15 -16.61 1.71 24.65
N VAL A 16 -15.86 2.42 25.51
CA VAL A 16 -14.50 2.87 25.17
C VAL A 16 -13.53 1.70 25.06
N ALA A 17 -13.66 0.67 25.91
CA ALA A 17 -12.82 -0.52 25.84
C ALA A 17 -13.02 -1.33 24.53
N HIS A 18 -14.25 -1.39 23.99
CA HIS A 18 -14.52 -2.09 22.72
C HIS A 18 -14.13 -1.29 21.46
N ALA A 19 -13.97 0.03 21.56
CA ALA A 19 -13.49 0.85 20.44
C ALA A 19 -11.96 0.72 20.26
N SER A 20 -11.21 0.47 21.33
CA SER A 20 -9.76 0.25 21.30
C SER A 20 -9.34 -1.18 20.91
N ALA A 21 -10.27 -2.14 20.91
CA ALA A 21 -9.99 -3.53 20.51
C ALA A 21 -9.94 -3.74 18.97
N ARG A 22 -10.15 -2.68 18.16
CA ARG A 22 -9.97 -2.71 16.70
C ARG A 22 -8.66 -2.04 16.23
N HIS A 23 -7.69 -1.88 17.12
CA HIS A 23 -6.36 -1.38 16.76
C HIS A 23 -5.24 -2.26 17.32
N GLU A 24 -5.48 -3.56 17.41
CA GLU A 24 -4.40 -4.55 17.54
C GLU A 24 -4.22 -5.24 16.20
N TRP A 25 -3.58 -4.54 15.27
CA TRP A 25 -2.89 -5.22 14.18
C TRP A 25 -1.69 -5.95 14.82
N GLY A 26 -1.91 -7.24 15.07
CA GLY A 26 -0.84 -8.19 15.30
C GLY A 26 0.07 -8.24 14.08
N GLN A 27 1.09 -7.40 14.04
CA GLN A 27 2.28 -7.55 13.17
C GLN A 27 3.44 -6.61 13.56
N ARG A 28 3.56 -6.26 14.85
CA ARG A 28 4.73 -5.50 15.34
C ARG A 28 5.91 -6.38 15.80
N GLY A 29 5.87 -7.67 15.46
CA GLY A 29 7.03 -8.57 15.56
C GLY A 29 7.43 -8.98 14.14
N ASP A 30 8.72 -8.87 13.80
CA ASP A 30 9.38 -9.29 12.55
C ASP A 30 9.38 -8.35 11.33
N SER A 31 9.12 -7.03 11.47
CA SER A 31 9.40 -6.06 10.39
C SER A 31 10.86 -6.11 9.90
N SER A 32 11.79 -6.47 10.79
CA SER A 32 13.22 -6.63 10.48
C SER A 32 13.53 -7.74 9.46
N SER A 33 12.62 -8.70 9.25
CA SER A 33 12.84 -9.83 8.34
C SER A 33 12.67 -9.45 6.86
N CYS A 34 11.77 -8.51 6.57
CA CYS A 34 11.48 -8.04 5.22
C CYS A 34 12.27 -6.78 4.86
N GLU A 35 12.58 -5.91 5.83
CA GLU A 35 13.36 -4.68 5.63
C GLU A 35 14.67 -4.95 4.87
N SER A 36 15.41 -6.00 5.27
CA SER A 36 16.65 -6.39 4.61
C SER A 36 16.49 -6.93 3.18
N GLN A 37 15.31 -7.45 2.83
CA GLN A 37 15.00 -7.90 1.47
C GLN A 37 14.54 -6.74 0.61
N ILE A 38 13.74 -5.83 1.18
CA ILE A 38 13.24 -4.63 0.51
C ILE A 38 14.40 -3.68 0.18
N ASP A 39 15.34 -3.49 1.10
CA ASP A 39 16.54 -2.65 0.89
C ASP A 39 17.45 -3.17 -0.24
N ARG A 40 17.40 -4.47 -0.54
CA ARG A 40 18.20 -5.09 -1.61
C ARG A 40 17.57 -4.97 -2.98
N VAL A 41 16.28 -4.67 -3.03
CA VAL A 41 15.48 -4.62 -4.25
C VAL A 41 15.37 -3.17 -4.70
N ASN A 42 15.54 -2.94 -6.01
CA ASN A 42 15.41 -1.60 -6.55
C ASN A 42 13.94 -1.31 -6.92
N LEU A 43 13.20 -0.63 -6.04
CA LEU A 43 11.78 -0.31 -6.25
C LEU A 43 11.53 0.92 -7.14
N LYS A 44 12.58 1.69 -7.50
CA LYS A 44 12.46 2.88 -8.37
C LYS A 44 11.79 2.61 -9.72
N PRO A 45 12.06 1.49 -10.43
CA PRO A 45 11.37 1.16 -11.67
C PRO A 45 9.85 1.02 -11.47
N CYS A 46 9.41 0.45 -10.35
CA CYS A 46 8.00 0.30 -9.99
C CYS A 46 7.33 1.65 -9.74
N GLU A 47 7.97 2.48 -8.91
CA GLU A 47 7.49 3.83 -8.59
C GLU A 47 7.25 4.66 -9.87
N GLN A 48 8.23 4.66 -10.76
CA GLN A 48 8.18 5.39 -12.02
C GLN A 48 7.13 4.84 -12.98
N HIS A 49 7.01 3.51 -13.11
CA HIS A 49 6.00 2.86 -13.95
C HIS A 49 4.59 3.24 -13.51
N ILE A 50 4.31 3.14 -12.20
CA ILE A 50 3.01 3.49 -11.63
C ILE A 50 2.70 4.97 -11.82
N MET A 51 3.67 5.85 -11.53
CA MET A 51 3.51 7.29 -11.76
C MET A 51 3.22 7.63 -13.22
N GLN A 52 3.97 7.06 -14.17
CA GLN A 52 3.73 7.27 -15.60
C GLN A 52 2.33 6.82 -15.99
N ARG A 53 1.83 5.72 -15.40
CA ARG A 53 0.48 5.25 -15.67
C ARG A 53 -0.59 6.22 -15.18
N ILE A 54 -0.45 6.74 -13.97
CA ILE A 54 -1.43 7.67 -13.38
C ILE A 54 -1.40 9.03 -14.10
N MET A 55 -0.21 9.56 -14.39
CA MET A 55 -0.07 10.82 -15.12
C MET A 55 -0.55 10.71 -16.57
N GLY A 56 -0.30 9.58 -17.23
CA GLY A 56 -0.80 9.31 -18.58
C GLY A 56 -2.32 9.15 -18.66
N ASP A 57 -3.00 8.84 -17.55
CA ASP A 57 -4.47 8.76 -17.49
C ASP A 57 -5.12 10.14 -17.32
N HIS A 58 -4.38 11.12 -16.77
CA HIS A 58 -4.86 12.50 -16.59
C HIS A 58 -4.77 13.37 -17.87
N GLY A 59 -4.14 12.86 -18.94
CA GLY A 59 -4.04 13.57 -20.20
C GLY A 59 -4.06 12.60 -21.39
N ARG A 60 -5.22 12.53 -22.06
CA ARG A 60 -5.51 11.90 -23.37
C ARG A 60 -6.19 10.54 -23.36
N TYR A 61 -7.51 10.59 -23.60
CA TYR A 61 -8.13 9.92 -24.75
C TYR A 61 -7.15 9.91 -25.94
N ASP A 62 -6.92 8.75 -26.57
CA ASP A 62 -5.99 8.50 -27.70
C ASP A 62 -4.60 7.94 -27.34
N SER A 63 -4.55 6.64 -27.05
CA SER A 63 -3.74 5.68 -27.82
C SER A 63 -3.68 4.34 -27.08
N TYR A 64 -4.53 3.40 -27.49
CA TYR A 64 -4.52 2.02 -27.00
C TYR A 64 -3.29 1.22 -27.51
N ASP A 65 -2.44 1.79 -28.37
CA ASP A 65 -1.36 1.07 -29.05
C ASP A 65 0.08 1.49 -28.65
N ILE A 66 0.32 2.75 -28.23
CA ILE A 66 1.69 3.21 -27.89
C ILE A 66 2.10 2.86 -26.45
N ARG A 67 1.14 2.49 -25.59
CA ARG A 67 1.39 2.18 -24.17
C ARG A 67 2.08 0.84 -23.94
N ARG A 68 2.20 -0.02 -24.96
CA ARG A 68 2.60 -1.44 -24.82
C ARG A 68 4.09 -1.72 -24.96
N THR A 69 4.86 -0.88 -25.64
CA THR A 69 6.21 -1.25 -26.10
C THR A 69 7.36 -0.57 -25.35
N GLY A 70 7.12 0.59 -24.73
CA GLY A 70 8.09 1.27 -23.85
C GLY A 70 7.81 1.06 -22.36
N SER A 71 6.54 0.87 -22.00
CA SER A 71 6.12 0.59 -20.62
C SER A 71 6.41 -0.86 -20.21
N SER A 72 6.53 -1.77 -21.18
CA SER A 72 6.81 -3.20 -20.96
C SER A 72 8.15 -3.44 -20.30
N ASP A 73 9.22 -2.78 -20.74
CA ASP A 73 10.58 -3.03 -20.22
C ASP A 73 10.76 -2.48 -18.79
N GLN A 74 10.04 -1.41 -18.46
CA GLN A 74 10.06 -0.83 -17.12
C GLN A 74 9.16 -1.61 -16.16
N GLN A 75 7.98 -2.05 -16.64
CA GLN A 75 7.11 -2.96 -15.92
C GLN A 75 7.81 -4.29 -15.64
N GLN A 76 8.50 -4.85 -16.63
CA GLN A 76 9.18 -6.14 -16.49
C GLN A 76 10.31 -6.05 -15.46
N ARG A 77 11.14 -5.00 -15.52
CA ARG A 77 12.15 -4.75 -14.47
C ARG A 77 11.52 -4.60 -13.09
N CYS A 78 10.39 -3.90 -12.98
CA CYS A 78 9.67 -3.82 -11.70
C CYS A 78 9.21 -5.20 -11.21
N CYS A 79 8.64 -6.02 -12.09
CA CYS A 79 8.18 -7.36 -11.74
C CYS A 79 9.36 -8.27 -11.36
N ASP A 80 10.49 -8.19 -12.06
CA ASP A 80 11.69 -8.98 -11.75
C ASP A 80 12.26 -8.66 -10.36
N GLU A 81 12.26 -7.38 -9.99
CA GLU A 81 12.66 -6.90 -8.67
C GLU A 81 11.70 -7.39 -7.58
N LEU A 82 10.39 -7.31 -7.80
CA LEU A 82 9.36 -7.79 -6.87
C LEU A 82 9.28 -9.32 -6.76
N ASN A 83 9.73 -10.04 -7.78
CA ASN A 83 9.74 -11.50 -7.82
C ASN A 83 10.55 -12.10 -6.65
N GLN A 84 11.57 -11.39 -6.18
CA GLN A 84 12.37 -11.79 -5.02
C GLN A 84 11.52 -11.98 -3.75
N MET A 85 10.36 -11.32 -3.68
CA MET A 85 9.46 -11.32 -2.53
C MET A 85 8.14 -12.06 -2.78
N GLU A 86 7.97 -12.69 -3.96
CA GLU A 86 6.72 -13.39 -4.33
C GLU A 86 6.31 -14.44 -3.28
N ASN A 87 7.29 -15.17 -2.75
CA ASN A 87 7.09 -16.24 -1.78
C ASN A 87 6.67 -15.75 -0.39
N ASN A 88 6.79 -14.45 -0.11
CA ASN A 88 6.43 -13.87 1.17
C ASN A 88 5.43 -12.71 1.00
N GLN A 89 4.14 -13.05 1.13
CA GLN A 89 3.02 -12.12 0.99
C GLN A 89 3.11 -10.92 1.95
N ARG A 90 3.72 -11.10 3.13
CA ARG A 90 3.96 -10.01 4.08
C ARG A 90 5.02 -9.05 3.55
N CYS A 91 6.17 -9.56 3.10
CA CYS A 91 7.22 -8.71 2.51
C CYS A 91 6.75 -8.03 1.23
N MET A 92 5.91 -8.70 0.43
CA MET A 92 5.27 -8.07 -0.73
C MET A 92 4.44 -6.85 -0.31
N CYS A 93 3.64 -6.95 0.75
CA CYS A 93 2.88 -5.81 1.25
C CYS A 93 3.79 -4.69 1.78
N GLU A 94 4.83 -5.02 2.55
CA GLU A 94 5.80 -4.04 3.07
C GLU A 94 6.55 -3.33 1.91
N ALA A 95 6.88 -4.05 0.83
CA ALA A 95 7.48 -3.46 -0.38
C ALA A 95 6.52 -2.49 -1.08
N LEU A 96 5.23 -2.84 -1.18
CA LEU A 96 4.22 -1.94 -1.73
C LEU A 96 4.04 -0.70 -0.82
N GLN A 97 3.99 -0.87 0.50
CA GLN A 97 3.97 0.25 1.45
C GLN A 97 5.17 1.17 1.27
N GLN A 98 6.37 0.62 1.07
CA GLN A 98 7.58 1.40 0.83
C GLN A 98 7.51 2.20 -0.49
N ILE A 99 6.96 1.61 -1.56
CA ILE A 99 6.70 2.33 -2.82
C ILE A 99 5.76 3.53 -2.58
N MET A 100 4.70 3.32 -1.78
CA MET A 100 3.77 4.40 -1.41
C MET A 100 4.47 5.49 -0.61
N GLU A 101 5.24 5.13 0.43
CA GLU A 101 5.93 6.08 1.29
C GLU A 101 6.95 6.93 0.50
N ASN A 102 7.72 6.31 -0.40
CA ASN A 102 8.70 6.99 -1.25
C ASN A 102 8.07 8.02 -2.20
N GLN A 103 6.82 7.80 -2.61
CA GLN A 103 6.10 8.70 -3.52
C GLN A 103 5.12 9.63 -2.81
N CYS A 104 4.87 9.45 -1.51
CA CYS A 104 3.88 10.20 -0.75
C CYS A 104 4.14 11.72 -0.80
N ASP A 105 5.40 12.16 -0.65
CA ASP A 105 5.76 13.58 -0.72
C ASP A 105 5.46 14.22 -2.09
N ARG A 106 5.41 13.41 -3.15
CA ARG A 106 5.11 13.85 -4.53
C ARG A 106 3.61 13.80 -4.84
N LEU A 107 2.86 12.96 -4.12
CA LEU A 107 1.43 12.76 -4.27
C LEU A 107 0.66 13.78 -3.40
N GLN A 108 0.60 15.03 -3.85
CA GLN A 108 -0.08 16.11 -3.10
C GLN A 108 -1.62 16.01 -3.14
N ASP A 109 -2.17 15.50 -4.24
CA ASP A 109 -3.62 15.42 -4.45
C ASP A 109 -4.20 14.12 -3.90
N ARG A 110 -5.24 14.23 -3.06
CA ARG A 110 -5.96 13.05 -2.52
C ARG A 110 -6.49 12.12 -3.62
N GLN A 111 -6.93 12.67 -4.75
CA GLN A 111 -7.38 11.86 -5.89
C GLN A 111 -6.22 11.07 -6.52
N MET A 112 -5.04 11.69 -6.62
CA MET A 112 -3.84 11.06 -7.15
C MET A 112 -3.34 9.96 -6.20
N VAL A 113 -3.36 10.18 -4.88
CA VAL A 113 -3.05 9.16 -3.86
C VAL A 113 -3.97 7.94 -4.01
N GLN A 114 -5.28 8.15 -4.17
CA GLN A 114 -6.24 7.05 -4.33
C GLN A 114 -6.06 6.29 -5.65
N GLN A 115 -5.72 6.99 -6.74
CA GLN A 115 -5.35 6.33 -7.99
C GLN A 115 -4.05 5.54 -7.85
N PHE A 116 -3.05 6.10 -7.17
CA PHE A 116 -1.78 5.44 -6.89
C PHE A 116 -1.97 4.17 -6.07
N LYS A 117 -2.76 4.23 -4.99
CA LYS A 117 -3.11 3.06 -4.16
C LYS A 117 -3.73 1.95 -5.00
N ARG A 118 -4.64 2.27 -5.92
CA ARG A 118 -5.28 1.28 -6.81
C ARG A 118 -4.31 0.64 -7.80
N GLU A 119 -3.50 1.45 -8.49
CA GLU A 119 -2.51 0.93 -9.43
C GLU A 119 -1.45 0.06 -8.74
N LEU A 120 -1.04 0.46 -7.53
CA LEU A 120 -0.09 -0.27 -6.71
C LEU A 120 -0.65 -1.62 -6.22
N MET A 121 -1.92 -1.67 -5.78
CA MET A 121 -2.59 -2.93 -5.41
C MET A 121 -2.79 -3.88 -6.60
N ASN A 122 -2.91 -3.34 -7.80
CA ASN A 122 -3.00 -4.13 -9.02
C ASN A 122 -1.63 -4.62 -9.52
N LEU A 123 -0.52 -4.07 -9.01
CA LEU A 123 0.84 -4.37 -9.47
C LEU A 123 1.18 -5.86 -9.35
N PRO A 124 0.93 -6.57 -8.22
CA PRO A 124 1.21 -8.00 -8.13
C PRO A 124 0.42 -8.82 -9.15
N GLN A 125 -0.85 -8.45 -9.41
CA GLN A 125 -1.68 -9.14 -10.41
C GLN A 125 -1.13 -8.96 -11.83
N GLN A 126 -0.59 -7.78 -12.14
CA GLN A 126 0.03 -7.51 -13.44
C GLN A 126 1.35 -8.25 -13.64
N CYS A 127 2.05 -8.55 -12.56
CA CYS A 127 3.24 -9.40 -12.57
C CYS A 127 2.93 -10.89 -12.45
N TYR A 128 1.64 -11.27 -12.44
CA TYR A 128 1.16 -12.65 -12.22
C TYR A 128 1.54 -13.26 -10.86
N PHE A 129 1.84 -12.42 -9.86
CA PHE A 129 2.11 -12.85 -8.49
C PHE A 129 0.81 -13.03 -7.71
N ARG A 130 0.89 -13.83 -6.64
CA ARG A 130 -0.19 -13.89 -5.66
C ARG A 130 -0.27 -12.54 -4.94
N ALA A 131 -1.40 -11.87 -5.09
CA ALA A 131 -1.65 -10.61 -4.40
C ALA A 131 -1.92 -10.87 -2.90
N PRO A 132 -1.37 -10.04 -2.00
CA PRO A 132 -1.66 -10.15 -0.58
C PRO A 132 -3.16 -9.90 -0.33
N MET A 133 -3.82 -10.84 0.35
CA MET A 133 -5.26 -10.76 0.66
C MET A 133 -5.60 -9.57 1.58
N HIS A 134 -4.66 -9.19 2.44
CA HIS A 134 -4.76 -8.05 3.33
C HIS A 134 -3.47 -7.25 3.25
N CYS A 135 -3.53 -6.11 2.56
CA CYS A 135 -2.46 -5.13 2.55
C CYS A 135 -3.08 -3.75 2.69
N ASP A 136 -2.79 -3.08 3.81
CA ASP A 136 -3.13 -1.68 3.96
C ASP A 136 -1.93 -0.84 3.54
N LEU A 137 -2.15 0.11 2.64
CA LEU A 137 -1.09 0.98 2.11
C LEU A 137 -1.10 2.36 2.78
N ASP A 138 -1.87 2.52 3.86
CA ASP A 138 -1.87 3.76 4.64
C ASP A 138 -0.49 3.93 5.31
N VAL A 139 0.16 5.06 5.04
CA VAL A 139 1.50 5.34 5.53
C VAL A 139 1.41 5.74 7.00
N SER A 140 2.32 5.23 7.82
CA SER A 140 2.40 5.60 9.24
C SER A 140 2.46 7.13 9.38
N GLY A 141 1.43 7.69 10.01
CA GLY A 141 1.27 9.14 10.21
C GLY A 141 0.21 9.82 9.34
N GLY A 142 -0.51 9.11 8.47
CA GLY A 142 -1.64 9.66 7.71
C GLY A 142 -1.26 10.76 6.72
N ARG A 143 0.02 10.77 6.29
CA ARG A 143 0.55 11.67 5.26
C ARG A 143 -0.02 11.33 3.89
N CYS A 144 -0.14 10.03 3.66
CA CYS A 144 -0.87 9.33 2.61
C CYS A 144 -1.42 8.04 3.27
#